data_AF-A0A345SWE6-F1
#
_entry.id   AF-A0A345SWE6-F1
#
_cell.length_a   1.000
_cell.length_b   1.000
_cell.length_c   1.000
_cell.angle_alpha   90.00
_cell.angle_beta   90.00
_cell.angle_gamma   90.00
#
_symmetry.space_group_name_H-M   'P 1'
#
loop_
_entity.id
_entity.type
_entity.pdbx_description
1 polymer ?
#
loop_
_entity_poly.entity_id
_entity_poly.type
_entity_poly.pdbx_seq_one_letter_code
_entity_poly.pdbx_strand_id
1 'polypeptide(L)'
;MPASAAPLPDDAGFFSWQATAACAGLPPHVVFARRPQDAAPALRACAACLVQRECEEVVAPADTWFDGVSSGRLWRNGRPVATLSDLHRSPRD
;
A
#
# COMPACT_ATOMS: atom_id res chain seq x y z
N MET A 1 9.05 14.35 38.63
CA MET A 1 8.22 13.87 37.49
C MET A 1 8.93 14.30 36.21
N PRO A 2 9.58 13.42 35.43
CA PRO A 2 10.12 13.80 34.14
C PRO A 2 8.99 13.92 33.12
N ALA A 3 8.95 15.02 32.38
CA ALA A 3 8.11 15.16 31.21
C ALA A 3 8.72 14.30 30.10
N SER A 4 8.06 13.19 29.76
CA SER A 4 8.37 12.45 28.54
C SER A 4 8.13 13.38 27.35
N ALA A 5 9.22 13.82 26.72
CA ALA A 5 9.18 14.52 25.45
C ALA A 5 8.58 13.54 24.42
N ALA A 6 7.31 13.74 24.09
CA ALA A 6 6.75 13.17 22.88
C ALA A 6 7.58 13.70 21.70
N PRO A 7 8.01 12.86 20.74
CA PRO A 7 8.59 13.38 19.52
C PRO A 7 7.55 14.29 18.87
N LEU A 8 7.94 15.54 18.63
CA LEU A 8 7.15 16.52 17.91
C LEU A 8 6.80 15.92 16.53
N PRO A 9 5.54 15.98 16.07
CA PRO A 9 5.24 15.63 14.70
C PRO A 9 6.02 16.59 13.80
N ASP A 10 6.92 16.02 13.00
CA ASP A 10 7.69 16.76 12.02
C ASP A 10 6.71 17.35 10.99
N ASP A 11 6.39 18.63 11.14
CA ASP A 11 5.56 19.42 10.22
C ASP A 11 6.36 19.80 8.95
N ALA A 12 7.12 18.84 8.41
CA ALA A 12 7.87 18.97 7.16
C ALA A 12 7.06 18.34 6.02
N GLY A 13 6.07 19.08 5.52
CA GLY A 13 5.55 18.88 4.16
C GLY A 13 4.75 17.58 3.95
N PHE A 14 3.44 17.74 3.93
CA PHE A 14 2.40 16.78 3.51
C PHE A 14 2.51 16.29 2.03
N PHE A 15 3.72 16.24 1.46
CA PHE A 15 4.10 15.72 0.13
C PHE A 15 5.07 14.52 0.22
N SER A 16 4.96 13.69 1.25
CA SER A 16 6.09 12.87 1.75
C SER A 16 6.42 11.62 0.93
N TRP A 17 5.42 10.95 0.35
CA TRP A 17 5.58 9.81 -0.58
C TRP A 17 4.20 9.36 -1.09
N GLN A 18 3.17 9.51 -0.26
CA GLN A 18 1.77 9.21 -0.60
C GLN A 18 1.30 9.98 -1.84
N ALA A 19 1.69 11.25 -1.97
CA ALA A 19 1.39 12.07 -3.14
C ALA A 19 2.05 11.56 -4.43
N THR A 20 3.16 10.81 -4.30
CA THR A 20 3.87 10.18 -5.43
C THR A 20 3.43 8.72 -5.66
N ALA A 21 2.50 8.20 -4.87
CA ALA A 21 1.95 6.87 -5.07
C ALA A 21 1.17 6.83 -6.39
N ALA A 22 1.50 5.87 -7.25
CA ALA A 22 0.86 5.74 -8.56
C ALA A 22 -0.65 5.51 -8.47
N CYS A 23 -1.12 4.96 -7.35
CA CYS A 23 -2.54 4.75 -7.08
C CYS A 23 -3.26 5.96 -6.47
N ALA A 24 -2.58 7.07 -6.14
CA ALA A 24 -3.19 8.22 -5.46
C ALA A 24 -4.31 8.89 -6.26
N GLY A 25 -4.27 8.80 -7.60
CA GLY A 25 -5.31 9.34 -8.49
C GLY A 25 -6.47 8.38 -8.79
N LEU A 26 -6.44 7.16 -8.26
CA LEU A 26 -7.48 6.16 -8.50
C LEU A 26 -8.64 6.32 -7.51
N PRO A 27 -9.87 5.95 -7.90
CA PRO A 27 -11.00 6.06 -6.98
C PRO A 27 -10.85 5.07 -5.81
N PRO A 28 -11.28 5.44 -4.59
CA PRO A 28 -11.09 4.61 -3.39
C PRO A 28 -11.67 3.20 -3.52
N HIS A 29 -12.81 3.05 -4.19
CA HIS A 29 -13.46 1.75 -4.37
C HIS A 29 -12.64 0.77 -5.23
N VAL A 30 -11.67 1.25 -6.01
CA VAL A 30 -10.71 0.42 -6.77
C VAL A 30 -9.52 0.04 -5.91
N VAL A 31 -8.99 0.96 -5.08
CA VAL A 31 -7.84 0.71 -4.20
C VAL A 31 -8.22 -0.24 -3.06
N PHE A 32 -9.39 -0.03 -2.46
CA PHE A 32 -9.94 -0.86 -1.37
C PHE A 32 -10.81 -2.00 -1.90
N ALA A 33 -10.71 -2.34 -3.18
CA ALA A 33 -11.46 -3.45 -3.76
C ALA A 33 -10.98 -4.78 -3.19
N ARG A 34 -11.92 -5.62 -2.75
CA ARG A 34 -11.65 -6.98 -2.25
C ARG A 34 -11.56 -8.04 -3.35
N ARG A 35 -12.04 -7.71 -4.55
CA ARG A 35 -12.05 -8.62 -5.70
C ARG A 35 -10.91 -8.26 -6.65
N PRO A 36 -10.15 -9.24 -7.15
CA PRO A 36 -9.00 -8.98 -8.01
C PRO A 36 -9.38 -8.27 -9.32
N GLN A 37 -10.55 -8.55 -9.88
CA GLN A 37 -11.07 -7.88 -11.08
C GLN A 37 -11.30 -6.38 -10.87
N ASP A 38 -11.83 -6.00 -9.71
CA ASP A 38 -12.15 -4.61 -9.36
C ASP A 38 -10.87 -3.86 -8.93
N ALA A 39 -9.93 -4.59 -8.31
CA ALA A 39 -8.61 -4.10 -7.89
C ALA A 39 -7.59 -4.02 -9.03
N ALA A 40 -7.88 -4.59 -10.21
CA ALA A 40 -6.93 -4.71 -11.31
C ALA A 40 -6.29 -3.37 -11.75
N PRO A 41 -7.01 -2.23 -11.81
CA PRO A 41 -6.39 -0.95 -12.12
C PRO A 41 -5.41 -0.48 -11.04
N ALA A 42 -5.72 -0.68 -9.75
CA ALA A 42 -4.81 -0.37 -8.65
C ALA A 42 -3.58 -1.28 -8.64
N LEU A 43 -3.76 -2.58 -8.87
CA LEU A 43 -2.64 -3.54 -8.97
C LEU A 43 -1.66 -3.15 -10.09
N ARG A 44 -2.18 -2.76 -11.26
CA ARG A 44 -1.34 -2.29 -12.38
C ARG A 44 -0.59 -1.00 -12.03
N ALA A 45 -1.24 -0.03 -11.39
CA ALA A 45 -0.58 1.21 -10.97
C ALA A 45 0.50 0.95 -9.92
N CYS A 46 0.18 0.16 -8.89
CA CYS A 46 1.11 -0.16 -7.81
C CYS A 46 2.31 -1.00 -8.27
N ALA A 47 2.17 -1.83 -9.33
CA ALA A 47 3.26 -2.64 -9.86
C ALA A 47 4.47 -1.82 -10.32
N ALA A 48 4.26 -0.59 -10.82
CA ALA A 48 5.30 0.32 -11.26
C ALA A 48 5.62 1.43 -10.23
N CYS A 49 5.06 1.34 -9.02
CA CYS A 49 5.17 2.40 -8.03
C CYS A 49 6.53 2.38 -7.32
N LEU A 50 7.15 3.55 -7.16
CA LEU A 50 8.45 3.70 -6.49
C LEU A 50 8.37 3.70 -4.97
N VAL A 51 7.18 3.99 -4.41
CA VAL A 51 6.96 4.12 -2.95
C VAL A 51 6.32 2.88 -2.33
N GLN A 52 6.61 1.70 -2.89
CA GLN A 52 6.00 0.45 -2.43
C GLN A 52 6.45 0.08 -1.02
N ARG A 53 7.73 0.31 -0.67
CA ARG A 53 8.27 -0.04 0.64
C ARG A 53 7.66 0.83 1.74
N GLU A 54 7.61 2.13 1.51
CA GLU A 54 6.99 3.11 2.42
C GLU A 54 5.49 2.83 2.58
N CYS A 55 4.83 2.41 1.49
CA CYS A 55 3.43 1.98 1.53
C CYS A 55 3.24 0.73 2.41
N GLU A 56 4.12 -0.26 2.32
CA GLU A 56 4.06 -1.48 3.12
C GLU A 56 4.25 -1.18 4.61
N GLU A 57 5.26 -0.38 4.94
CA GLU A 57 5.60 -0.03 6.31
C GLU A 57 4.49 0.77 7.01
N VAL A 58 3.86 1.71 6.31
CA VAL A 58 2.82 2.56 6.90
C VAL A 58 1.47 1.87 6.96
N VAL A 59 1.10 1.08 5.95
CA VAL A 59 -0.16 0.33 5.97
C VAL A 59 -0.05 -0.88 6.91
N ALA A 60 1.15 -1.45 7.04
CA ALA A 60 1.45 -2.65 7.83
C ALA A 60 0.34 -3.71 7.67
N PRO A 61 0.05 -4.15 6.44
CA PRO A 61 -1.22 -4.82 6.12
C PRO A 61 -1.44 -6.12 6.91
N ALA A 62 -0.37 -6.83 7.27
CA ALA A 62 -0.43 -8.02 8.12
C ALA A 62 -0.86 -7.69 9.57
N ASP A 63 -0.40 -6.57 10.11
CA ASP A 63 -0.68 -6.12 11.48
C ASP A 63 -2.02 -5.40 11.59
N THR A 64 -2.45 -4.71 10.53
CA THR A 64 -3.68 -3.90 10.50
C THR A 64 -4.89 -4.64 9.91
N TRP A 65 -4.72 -5.90 9.50
CA TRP A 65 -5.78 -6.72 8.91
C TRP A 65 -6.37 -6.08 7.64
N PHE A 66 -5.50 -5.40 6.89
CA PHE A 66 -5.88 -4.58 5.75
C PHE A 66 -6.56 -5.38 4.64
N ASP A 67 -7.55 -4.76 4.01
CA ASP A 67 -8.25 -5.25 2.83
C ASP A 67 -8.07 -4.25 1.68
N GLY A 68 -7.52 -4.71 0.56
CA GLY A 68 -7.31 -3.88 -0.64
C GLY A 68 -5.91 -4.00 -1.20
N VAL A 69 -5.53 -3.09 -2.07
CA VAL A 69 -4.22 -3.09 -2.72
C VAL A 69 -3.23 -2.28 -1.88
N SER A 70 -2.13 -2.92 -1.48
CA SER A 70 -0.98 -2.27 -0.86
C SER A 70 0.29 -2.89 -1.38
N SER A 71 1.31 -2.07 -1.66
CA SER A 71 2.65 -2.53 -2.05
C SER A 71 2.67 -3.43 -3.29
N GLY A 72 1.74 -3.17 -4.21
CA GLY A 72 1.59 -3.93 -5.45
C GLY A 72 0.99 -5.33 -5.27
N ARG A 73 0.39 -5.61 -4.11
CA ARG A 73 -0.26 -6.88 -3.79
C ARG A 73 -1.70 -6.63 -3.35
N LEU A 74 -2.57 -7.60 -3.60
CA LEU A 74 -3.91 -7.61 -3.03
C LEU A 74 -3.86 -8.25 -1.64
N TRP A 75 -4.40 -7.56 -0.64
CA TRP A 75 -4.50 -8.02 0.73
C TRP A 75 -5.95 -8.29 1.09
N ARG A 76 -6.16 -9.33 1.90
CA ARG A 76 -7.46 -9.66 2.45
C ARG A 76 -7.31 -10.19 3.87
N ASN A 77 -7.95 -9.54 4.84
CA ASN A 77 -7.79 -9.79 6.27
C ASN A 77 -6.30 -9.85 6.66
N GLY A 78 -5.49 -8.93 6.13
CA GLY A 78 -4.05 -8.89 6.36
C GLY A 78 -3.23 -10.04 5.76
N ARG A 79 -3.82 -10.83 4.85
CA ARG A 79 -3.10 -11.87 4.11
C ARG A 79 -2.98 -11.51 2.64
N PRO A 80 -1.80 -11.69 2.01
CA PRO A 80 -1.65 -11.50 0.59
C PRO A 80 -2.47 -12.55 -0.17
N VAL A 81 -3.24 -12.09 -1.15
CA VAL A 81 -4.01 -12.92 -2.07
C VAL A 81 -3.21 -13.02 -3.36
N ALA A 82 -2.82 -14.24 -3.74
CA ALA A 82 -2.14 -14.47 -5.00
C ALA A 82 -3.04 -14.07 -6.17
N THR A 83 -2.63 -13.05 -6.92
CA THR A 83 -3.24 -12.69 -8.20
C THR A 83 -2.36 -13.16 -9.35
N LEU A 84 -2.91 -13.26 -10.55
CA LEU A 84 -2.13 -13.58 -11.75
C LEU A 84 -0.99 -12.57 -11.98
N SER A 85 -1.15 -11.33 -11.51
CA SER A 85 -0.10 -10.30 -11.56
C SER A 85 1.06 -10.58 -10.61
N ASP A 86 0.82 -11.19 -9.44
CA ASP A 86 1.88 -11.61 -8.51
C ASP A 86 2.74 -12.75 -9.11
N LEU A 87 2.12 -13.66 -9.85
CA LEU A 87 2.83 -14.73 -10.57
C LEU A 87 3.73 -14.18 -11.67
N HIS A 88 3.31 -13.10 -12.35
CA HIS A 88 4.10 -12.46 -13.40
C HIS A 88 5.24 -11.58 -12.85
N ARG A 89 5.10 -11.07 -11.62
CA ARG A 89 6.08 -10.21 -10.95
C ARG A 89 7.16 -11.00 -10.19
N SER A 90 7.05 -12.33 -10.08
CA SER A 90 8.08 -13.15 -9.44
C SER A 90 9.42 -12.96 -10.16
N PRO A 91 10.44 -12.33 -9.53
CA PRO A 91 11.79 -12.48 -9.99
C PRO A 91 12.16 -13.95 -9.79
N ARG A 92 12.73 -14.59 -10.81
CA ARG A 92 13.53 -15.80 -10.58
C ARG A 92 14.81 -15.35 -9.89
N ASP A 93 15.08 -15.96 -8.72
CA ASP A 93 16.31 -15.96 -7.91
C ASP A 93 16.92 -14.61 -7.48
#